data_AF-A0A2E3H085-F1
#
_entry.id   AF-A0A2E3H085-F1
#
_cell.length_a   1.000
_cell.length_b   1.000
_cell.length_c   1.000
_cell.angle_alpha   90.00
_cell.angle_beta   90.00
_cell.angle_gamma   90.00
#
_symmetry.space_group_name_H-M   'P 1'
#
loop_
_entity.id
_entity.type
_entity.pdbx_description
1 polymer ?
#
loop_
_entity_poly.entity_id
_entity_poly.type
_entity_poly.pdbx_seq_one_letter_code
_entity_poly.pdbx_strand_id
1 'polypeptide(L)' 'AIMDFTTGGSRRALRLGQDNIVLSVDGIEDFDSLLMHASQTRGGVVLDFGNGDELFLAGTRLASLDRDSFTFF' A
#
# COMPACT_ATOMS: atom_id res chain seq x y z
N ALA A 1 2.18 -17.72 10.94
CA ALA A 1 3.43 -17.14 10.44
C ALA A 1 3.43 -15.67 10.82
N ILE A 2 4.51 -15.14 11.38
CA ILE A 2 4.60 -13.70 11.63
C ILE A 2 5.12 -13.08 10.33
N MET A 3 4.30 -12.28 9.64
CA MET A 3 4.80 -11.38 8.62
C MET A 3 5.52 -10.24 9.34
N ASP A 4 6.83 -10.30 9.31
CA ASP A 4 7.72 -9.22 9.70
C ASP A 4 7.70 -8.16 8.59
N PHE A 5 6.87 -7.13 8.76
CA PHE A 5 7.03 -5.91 7.97
C PHE A 5 8.24 -5.19 8.55
N THR A 6 9.39 -5.32 7.90
CA THR A 6 10.57 -4.53 8.25
C THR A 6 10.25 -3.04 8.12
N THR A 7 9.81 -2.39 9.21
CA THR A 7 9.67 -0.93 9.31
C THR A 7 11.05 -0.31 9.49
N GLY A 8 11.96 -0.60 8.55
CA GLY A 8 13.34 -0.17 8.60
C GLY A 8 13.53 1.19 7.96
N GLY A 9 13.03 2.27 8.59
CA GLY A 9 13.57 3.65 8.55
C GLY A 9 13.92 4.30 7.20
N SER A 10 13.59 3.68 6.08
CA SER A 10 14.04 4.07 4.76
C SER A 10 12.84 4.57 4.02
N ARG A 11 12.75 5.89 3.89
CA ARG A 11 11.88 6.56 2.91
C ARG A 11 12.31 6.13 1.51
N ARG A 12 11.98 4.91 1.10
CA ARG A 12 12.18 4.46 -0.27
C ARG A 12 11.13 5.17 -1.11
N ALA A 13 11.59 5.98 -2.06
CA ALA A 13 10.72 6.58 -3.04
C ALA A 13 10.22 5.45 -3.96
N LEU A 14 8.99 4.99 -3.75
CA LEU A 14 8.33 4.03 -4.62
C LEU A 14 8.04 4.71 -5.96
N ARG A 15 8.53 4.12 -7.04
CA ARG A 15 8.20 4.54 -8.41
C ARG A 15 7.07 3.66 -8.91
N LEU A 16 5.85 4.16 -8.76
CA LEU A 16 4.65 3.50 -9.29
C LEU A 16 4.82 3.26 -10.79
N GLY A 17 4.54 2.03 -11.24
CA GLY A 17 4.77 1.56 -12.62
C GLY A 17 6.17 0.96 -12.89
N GLN A 18 7.11 0.99 -11.93
CA GLN A 18 8.39 0.27 -12.01
C GLN A 18 8.57 -0.69 -10.82
N ASP A 19 8.08 -0.28 -9.66
CA ASP A 19 8.13 -1.06 -8.43
C ASP A 19 6.82 -1.85 -8.26
N ASN A 20 6.93 -3.11 -7.81
CA ASN A 20 5.78 -3.95 -7.48
C ASN A 20 5.62 -4.07 -5.96
N ILE A 21 4.41 -3.82 -5.47
CA ILE A 21 4.05 -3.94 -4.07
C ILE A 21 3.29 -5.25 -3.88
N VAL A 22 3.91 -6.18 -3.15
CA VAL A 22 3.30 -7.45 -2.80
C VAL A 22 2.55 -7.28 -1.48
N LEU A 23 1.26 -7.58 -1.48
CA LEU A 23 0.39 -7.54 -0.30
C LEU A 23 -0.16 -8.95 -0.04
N SER A 24 -0.10 -9.36 1.22
CA SER A 24 -0.80 -10.54 1.73
C SER A 24 -1.38 -10.13 3.08
N VAL A 25 -2.59 -9.59 3.01
CA VAL A 25 -3.30 -9.00 4.14
C VAL A 25 -4.70 -9.59 4.14
N ASP A 26 -5.12 -10.15 5.28
CA ASP A 26 -6.45 -10.75 5.42
C ASP A 26 -7.54 -9.72 5.08
N GLY A 27 -8.43 -10.08 4.15
CA GLY A 27 -9.52 -9.22 3.67
C GLY A 27 -9.14 -8.28 2.52
N ILE A 28 -7.89 -8.29 2.06
CA ILE A 28 -7.45 -7.57 0.85
C ILE A 28 -7.09 -8.59 -0.24
N GLU A 29 -8.12 -9.06 -0.95
CA GLU A 29 -7.96 -10.09 -1.99
C GLU A 29 -7.66 -9.49 -3.38
N ASP A 30 -8.02 -8.23 -3.58
CA ASP A 30 -7.85 -7.53 -4.85
C ASP A 30 -7.64 -6.02 -4.67
N PHE A 31 -7.40 -5.35 -5.79
CA PHE A 31 -7.18 -3.91 -5.83
C PHE A 31 -8.40 -3.10 -5.40
N ASP A 32 -9.61 -3.61 -5.66
CA ASP A 32 -10.83 -2.89 -5.31
C ASP A 32 -11.02 -2.93 -3.78
N SER A 33 -10.71 -4.06 -3.15
CA SER A 33 -10.61 -4.23 -1.70
C SER A 33 -9.56 -3.30 -1.11
N LEU A 34 -8.37 -3.22 -1.71
CA LEU A 34 -7.32 -2.29 -1.29
C LEU A 34 -7.81 -0.83 -1.30
N LEU A 35 -8.54 -0.42 -2.34
CA LEU A 35 -9.04 0.94 -2.48
C LEU A 35 -10.08 1.31 -1.41
N MET A 36 -10.83 0.35 -0.87
CA MET A 36 -11.75 0.62 0.25
C MET A 36 -11.02 1.05 1.52
N HIS A 37 -9.76 0.64 1.66
CA HIS A 37 -8.87 0.96 2.78
C HIS A 37 -7.94 2.14 2.48
N ALA A 38 -8.03 2.72 1.28
CA ALA A 38 -7.16 3.78 0.81
C ALA A 38 -7.76 5.17 1.09
N SER A 39 -6.95 6.06 1.65
CA SER A 39 -7.32 7.44 1.93
C SER A 39 -6.27 8.42 1.42
N GLN A 40 -6.74 9.47 0.72
CA GLN A 40 -5.88 10.55 0.29
C GLN A 40 -5.61 11.50 1.46
N THR A 41 -4.33 11.72 1.76
CA THR A 41 -3.87 12.73 2.72
C THR A 41 -3.13 13.85 2.01
N ARG A 42 -2.80 14.92 2.74
CA ARG A 42 -1.99 16.05 2.23
C ARG A 42 -0.62 15.61 1.71
N GLY A 43 -0.06 14.52 2.24
CA GLY A 43 1.30 14.07 1.95
C GLY A 43 1.39 12.86 1.02
N GLY A 44 0.27 12.23 0.66
CA GLY A 44 0.28 10.96 -0.08
C GLY A 44 -0.98 10.14 0.15
N VAL A 45 -0.92 8.85 -0.16
CA VAL A 45 -2.00 7.90 0.12
C VAL A 45 -1.66 7.06 1.34
N VAL A 46 -2.59 6.93 2.28
CA VAL A 46 -2.52 5.97 3.39
C VAL A 46 -3.42 4.79 3.04
N LEU A 47 -2.91 3.58 3.18
CA LEU A 47 -3.66 2.33 3.14
C LEU A 47 -3.74 1.81 4.57
N ASP A 48 -4.92 1.83 5.18
CA ASP A 48 -5.13 1.40 6.57
C ASP A 48 -5.77 0.01 6.60
N PHE A 49 -4.98 -0.99 6.97
CA PHE A 49 -5.41 -2.38 7.05
C PHE A 49 -6.01 -2.74 8.42
N GLY A 50 -6.09 -1.78 9.34
CA GLY A 50 -6.50 -2.01 10.72
C GLY A 50 -5.40 -2.63 11.57
N ASN A 51 -5.67 -2.79 12.88
CA ASN A 51 -4.73 -3.35 13.87
C ASN A 51 -3.37 -2.63 13.98
N GLY A 52 -3.25 -1.42 13.44
CA GLY A 52 -2.00 -0.65 13.41
C GLY A 52 -1.12 -0.91 12.19
N ASP A 53 -1.58 -1.74 11.25
CA ASP A 53 -0.89 -2.02 9.99
C ASP A 53 -1.30 -0.98 8.95
N GLU A 54 -0.35 -0.13 8.58
CA GLU A 54 -0.56 0.96 7.61
C GLU A 54 0.56 1.01 6.57
N LEU A 55 0.21 1.24 5.30
CA LEU A 55 1.16 1.56 4.24
C LEU A 55 0.96 3.00 3.77
N PHE A 56 1.99 3.83 3.96
CA PHE A 56 1.97 5.22 3.49
C PHE A 56 2.79 5.41 2.20
N LEU A 57 2.10 5.78 1.12
CA LEU A 57 2.67 6.11 -0.18
C LEU A 57 2.86 7.62 -0.29
N ALA A 58 4.02 8.11 0.16
CA ALA A 58 4.35 9.53 0.14
C ALA A 58 4.41 10.10 -1.29
N GLY A 59 3.81 11.26 -1.51
CA GLY A 59 3.78 11.96 -2.80
C GLY A 59 2.86 11.32 -3.85
N THR A 60 2.23 10.20 -3.53
CA THR A 60 1.30 9.48 -4.40
C THR A 60 -0.10 10.10 -4.33
N ARG A 61 -0.79 10.12 -5.48
CA ARG A 61 -2.21 10.44 -5.54
C ARG A 61 -3.01 9.14 -5.58
N LEU A 62 -4.17 9.12 -4.94
CA LEU A 62 -5.06 7.96 -4.96
C LEU A 62 -5.44 7.60 -6.41
N ALA A 63 -5.72 8.62 -7.22
CA ALA A 63 -6.01 8.46 -8.64
C ALA A 63 -4.81 8.02 -9.50
N SER A 64 -3.59 8.00 -8.95
CA SER A 64 -2.40 7.48 -9.64
C SER A 64 -2.03 6.07 -9.18
N LEU A 65 -2.81 5.44 -8.30
CA LEU A 65 -2.65 4.03 -8.00
C LEU A 65 -3.10 3.22 -9.22
N ASP A 66 -2.25 2.28 -9.60
CA ASP A 66 -2.51 1.38 -10.71
C ASP A 66 -2.57 -0.05 -10.17
N ARG A 67 -3.57 -0.82 -10.61
CA ARG A 67 -3.76 -2.22 -10.24
C ARG A 67 -2.52 -3.05 -10.57
N ASP A 68 -1.85 -2.74 -11.67
CA ASP A 68 -0.68 -3.48 -12.14
C ASP A 68 0.57 -3.28 -11.25
N SER A 69 0.54 -2.28 -10.36
CA SER A 69 1.61 -2.05 -9.38
C SER A 69 1.46 -2.91 -8.11
N PHE A 70 0.37 -3.69 -7.98
CA PHE A 70 0.08 -4.50 -6.81
C PHE A 70 -0.08 -5.98 -7.17
N THR A 71 0.45 -6.84 -6.31
CA THR A 71 0.24 -8.29 -6.39
C THR A 71 -0.38 -8.76 -5.07
N PHE A 72 -1.50 -9.48 -5.18
CA PHE A 72 -2.29 -10.00 -4.06
C PHE A 72 -2.14 -11.53 -3.98
N PHE A 73 -2.27 -12.10 -2.78
CA PHE A 73 -2.13 -13.53 -2.50
C PHE A 73 -3.24 -14.05 -1.59
#